data_AF-A0A0A8F0F3-F1
#
_entry.id   AF-A0A0A8F0F3-F1
#
_cell.length_a   1.000
_cell.length_b   1.000
_cell.length_c   1.000
_cell.angle_alpha   90.00
_cell.angle_beta   90.00
_cell.angle_gamma   90.00
#
_symmetry.space_group_name_H-M   'P 1'
#
loop_
_entity.id
_entity.type
_entity.pdbx_description
1 polymer ?
#
loop_
_entity_poly.entity_id
_entity_poly.type
_entity_poly.pdbx_seq_one_letter_code
_entity_poly.pdbx_strand_id
1 'polypeptide(L)'
;MSRNAAKPGYAYIDDHGRAALLAAAHPEVAQQLLWEALAASRGKTLVNCITTPNEWAIDVGLAARLDIAHEGYLAVRGMPVPAPYLTNGHFL
;
A
#
# COMPACT_ATOMS: atom_id res chain seq x y z
N MET A 1 -30.51 3.41 4.67
CA MET A 1 -29.18 3.85 5.15
C MET A 1 -28.67 2.83 6.15
N SER A 2 -27.83 1.88 5.73
CA SER A 2 -27.25 0.88 6.64
C SER A 2 -26.02 1.49 7.32
N ARG A 3 -26.11 1.75 8.63
CA ARG A 3 -24.97 2.13 9.47
C ARG A 3 -24.17 0.85 9.68
N ASN A 4 -23.14 0.64 8.88
CA ASN A 4 -22.22 -0.48 9.09
C ASN A 4 -21.50 -0.22 10.42
N ALA A 5 -21.63 -1.13 11.39
CA ALA A 5 -20.90 -1.06 12.65
C ALA A 5 -19.42 -0.86 12.32
N ALA A 6 -18.88 0.28 12.75
CA ALA A 6 -17.69 0.89 12.17
C ALA A 6 -16.52 -0.10 12.16
N LYS A 7 -16.17 -0.61 10.97
CA LYS A 7 -14.87 -1.24 10.75
C LYS A 7 -13.84 -0.11 10.86
N PRO A 8 -13.09 0.01 11.96
CA PRO A 8 -12.31 1.20 12.21
C PRO A 8 -11.08 1.24 11.29
N GLY A 9 -10.78 2.42 10.79
CA GLY A 9 -9.57 2.70 10.03
C GLY A 9 -9.39 4.19 9.83
N TYR A 10 -8.14 4.60 9.58
CA TYR A 10 -7.77 5.98 9.29
C TYR A 10 -6.58 6.01 8.33
N ALA A 11 -6.49 7.10 7.59
CA ALA A 11 -5.33 7.45 6.79
C ALA A 11 -4.91 8.89 7.10
N TYR A 12 -3.62 9.11 7.29
CA TYR A 12 -3.04 10.45 7.37
C TYR A 12 -2.51 10.84 6.00
N ILE A 13 -2.91 12.00 5.54
CA ILE A 13 -2.49 12.57 4.27
C ILE A 13 -1.62 13.78 4.57
N ASP A 14 -0.44 13.86 3.95
CA ASP A 14 0.45 15.01 4.07
C ASP A 14 -0.07 16.24 3.31
N ASP A 15 0.60 17.37 3.45
CA ASP A 15 0.22 18.62 2.78
C ASP A 15 0.28 18.54 1.23
N HIS A 16 0.89 17.49 0.68
CA HIS A 16 0.95 17.19 -0.75
C HIS A 16 -0.10 16.18 -1.21
N GLY A 17 -1.00 15.73 -0.33
CA GLY A 17 -2.01 14.75 -0.67
C GLY A 17 -1.52 13.30 -0.62
N ARG A 18 -0.32 13.01 -0.12
CA ARG A 18 0.22 11.65 -0.09
C ARG A 18 -0.13 10.95 1.23
N ALA A 19 -0.48 9.67 1.15
CA ALA A 19 -0.72 8.85 2.33
C ALA A 19 0.58 8.66 3.13
N ALA A 20 0.69 9.28 4.30
CA ALA A 20 1.83 9.14 5.20
C ALA A 20 1.69 7.92 6.13
N LEU A 21 0.46 7.57 6.49
CA LEU A 21 0.14 6.43 7.34
C LEU A 21 -1.25 5.92 7.01
N LEU A 22 -1.42 4.60 6.98
CA LEU A 22 -2.72 3.96 6.81
C LEU A 22 -2.82 2.79 7.79
N ALA A 23 -3.93 2.74 8.53
CA ALA A 23 -4.22 1.66 9.46
C ALA A 23 -5.71 1.34 9.42
N ALA A 24 -6.05 0.05 9.36
CA ALA A 24 -7.42 -0.41 9.52
C ALA A 24 -7.44 -1.81 10.14
N ALA A 25 -8.52 -2.12 10.87
CA ALA A 25 -8.70 -3.46 11.44
C ALA A 25 -9.04 -4.53 10.39
N HIS A 26 -9.44 -4.10 9.19
CA HIS A 26 -9.92 -4.98 8.13
C HIS A 26 -9.32 -4.60 6.78
N PRO A 27 -8.79 -5.56 5.99
CA PRO A 27 -8.17 -5.31 4.70
C PRO A 27 -9.08 -4.57 3.71
N GLU A 28 -10.39 -4.83 3.72
CA GLU A 28 -11.35 -4.16 2.84
C GLU A 28 -11.47 -2.65 3.14
N VAL A 29 -11.36 -2.26 4.42
CA VAL A 29 -11.34 -0.84 4.80
C VAL A 29 -9.99 -0.22 4.45
N ALA A 30 -8.90 -0.96 4.66
CA ALA A 30 -7.56 -0.50 4.28
C ALA A 30 -7.48 -0.21 2.78
N GLN A 31 -8.03 -1.08 1.94
CA GLN A 31 -8.11 -0.89 0.49
C GLN A 31 -8.92 0.35 0.10
N GLN A 32 -10.10 0.54 0.70
CA GLN A 32 -10.92 1.74 0.44
C GLN A 32 -10.20 3.02 0.84
N LEU A 33 -9.57 3.04 2.02
CA LEU A 33 -8.80 4.20 2.49
C LEU A 33 -7.60 4.49 1.57
N LEU A 34 -6.92 3.47 1.06
CA LEU A 34 -5.82 3.64 0.12
C LEU A 34 -6.31 4.24 -1.19
N TRP A 35 -7.43 3.75 -1.72
CA TRP A 35 -8.07 4.31 -2.92
C TRP A 35 -8.41 5.78 -2.78
N GLU A 36 -9.07 6.16 -1.68
CA GLU A 36 -9.42 7.56 -1.41
C GLU A 36 -8.17 8.43 -1.25
N ALA A 37 -7.13 7.93 -0.59
CA ALA A 37 -5.87 8.66 -0.44
C ALA A 37 -5.16 8.86 -1.78
N LEU A 38 -5.15 7.86 -2.65
CA LEU A 38 -4.60 8.00 -4.00
C LEU A 38 -5.41 9.01 -4.84
N ALA A 39 -6.74 8.98 -4.74
CA ALA A 39 -7.62 9.93 -5.41
C ALA A 39 -7.45 11.37 -4.89
N ALA A 40 -7.15 11.54 -3.61
CA ALA A 40 -6.87 12.84 -2.99
C ALA A 40 -5.45 13.37 -3.29
N SER A 41 -4.55 12.51 -3.77
CA SER A 41 -3.15 12.87 -3.97
C SER A 41 -2.93 13.89 -5.08
N ARG A 42 -1.94 14.77 -4.87
CA ARG A 42 -1.57 15.81 -5.84
C ARG A 42 -0.13 15.60 -6.28
N GLY A 43 0.06 15.29 -7.57
CA GLY A 43 1.39 15.08 -8.14
C GLY A 43 1.90 13.65 -7.95
N LYS A 44 3.22 13.48 -7.81
CA LYS A 44 3.84 12.16 -7.68
C LYS A 44 3.50 11.55 -6.32
N THR A 45 2.91 10.36 -6.33
CA THR A 45 2.57 9.58 -5.14
C THR A 45 3.35 8.26 -5.12
N LEU A 46 3.55 7.72 -3.93
CA LEU A 46 4.26 6.46 -3.71
C LEU A 46 3.52 5.67 -2.64
N VAL A 47 3.35 4.37 -2.88
CA VAL A 47 2.92 3.41 -1.86
C VAL A 47 4.12 2.49 -1.62
N ASN A 48 4.75 2.62 -0.45
CA ASN A 48 5.95 1.88 -0.07
C ASN A 48 5.67 0.94 1.12
N CYS A 49 6.72 0.29 1.63
CA CYS A 49 6.64 -0.60 2.80
C CYS A 49 5.61 -1.73 2.61
N ILE A 50 5.58 -2.28 1.39
CA ILE A 50 4.78 -3.46 1.08
C ILE A 50 5.45 -4.70 1.68
N THR A 51 4.66 -5.48 2.38
CA THR A 51 4.98 -6.69 3.12
C THR A 51 3.87 -7.71 2.89
N THR A 52 4.04 -8.96 3.32
CA THR A 52 3.02 -10.01 3.14
C THR A 52 1.65 -9.61 3.68
N PRO A 53 1.52 -9.04 4.90
CA PRO A 53 0.21 -8.64 5.43
C PRO A 53 -0.54 -7.56 4.63
N ASN A 54 0.17 -6.76 3.82
CA ASN A 54 -0.41 -5.68 3.03
C ASN A 54 -0.13 -5.81 1.52
N GLU A 55 0.12 -7.02 1.03
CA GLU A 55 0.42 -7.27 -0.39
C GLU A 55 -0.70 -6.84 -1.34
N TRP A 56 -1.95 -6.82 -0.86
CA TRP A 56 -3.12 -6.29 -1.58
C TRP A 56 -2.95 -4.84 -2.05
N ALA A 57 -2.03 -4.08 -1.44
CA ALA A 57 -1.76 -2.70 -1.84
C ALA A 57 -1.12 -2.63 -3.24
N ILE A 58 -0.49 -3.71 -3.71
CA ILE A 58 -0.01 -3.83 -5.09
C ILE A 58 -1.19 -3.76 -6.07
N ASP A 59 -2.25 -4.53 -5.81
CA ASP A 59 -3.42 -4.56 -6.69
C ASP A 59 -4.11 -3.19 -6.77
N VAL A 60 -4.22 -2.50 -5.62
CA VAL A 60 -4.74 -1.13 -5.56
C VAL A 60 -3.86 -0.15 -6.35
N GLY A 61 -2.53 -0.21 -6.15
CA GLY A 61 -1.58 0.63 -6.87
C GLY A 61 -1.63 0.41 -8.38
N LEU A 62 -1.63 -0.84 -8.83
CA LEU A 62 -1.75 -1.22 -10.24
C LEU A 62 -3.07 -0.74 -10.85
N ALA A 63 -4.19 -0.94 -10.15
CA ALA A 63 -5.49 -0.45 -10.60
C ALA A 63 -5.53 1.08 -10.69
N ALA A 64 -4.81 1.77 -9.81
CA ALA A 64 -4.63 3.22 -9.83
C ALA A 64 -3.53 3.70 -10.83
N ARG A 65 -2.96 2.78 -11.62
CA ARG A 65 -1.92 3.02 -12.63
C ARG A 65 -0.61 3.57 -12.07
N LEU A 66 -0.25 3.19 -10.85
CA LEU A 66 1.10 3.42 -10.34
C LEU A 66 2.06 2.43 -11.01
N ASP A 67 3.28 2.91 -11.27
CA ASP A 67 4.38 2.05 -11.69
C ASP A 67 4.89 1.23 -10.50
N ILE A 68 5.25 -0.02 -10.76
CA ILE A 68 5.90 -0.88 -9.76
C ILE A 68 7.41 -0.71 -9.88
N ALA A 69 8.05 -0.44 -8.76
CA ALA A 69 9.50 -0.48 -8.60
C ALA A 69 9.87 -1.24 -7.32
N HIS A 70 11.07 -1.80 -7.30
CA HIS A 70 11.62 -2.50 -6.13
C HIS A 70 12.91 -1.82 -5.67
N GLU A 71 12.95 -1.35 -4.42
CA GLU A 71 14.13 -0.68 -3.82
C GLU A 71 15.07 -1.65 -3.10
N GLY A 72 15.28 -2.83 -3.69
CA GLY A 72 16.17 -3.84 -3.13
C GLY A 72 15.57 -4.58 -1.93
N TYR A 73 16.26 -5.63 -1.51
CA TYR A 73 15.72 -6.60 -0.57
C TYR A 73 16.71 -6.88 0.55
N LEU A 74 16.26 -6.77 1.80
CA LEU A 74 17.06 -7.15 2.95
C LEU A 74 16.66 -8.54 3.44
N ALA A 75 17.42 -9.56 3.04
CA ALA A 75 17.29 -10.90 3.60
C ALA A 75 18.10 -11.02 4.89
N VAL A 76 17.46 -11.37 6.00
CA VAL A 76 18.14 -11.65 7.27
C VAL A 76 18.25 -13.16 7.46
N ARG A 77 19.43 -13.65 7.88
CA ARG A 77 19.68 -15.07 8.10
C ARG A 77 18.68 -15.65 9.11
N GLY A 78 17.99 -16.71 8.72
CA GLY A 78 17.01 -17.40 9.57
C GLY A 78 15.61 -16.79 9.58
N MET A 79 15.38 -15.71 8.84
CA MET A 79 14.02 -15.19 8.61
C MET A 79 13.40 -15.80 7.34
N PRO A 80 12.06 -15.95 7.31
CA PRO A 80 11.35 -16.22 6.07
C PRO A 80 11.73 -15.18 5.01
N VAL A 81 11.80 -15.60 3.75
CA VAL A 81 11.93 -14.71 2.58
C VAL A 81 10.86 -13.61 2.71
N PRO A 82 11.20 -12.32 2.94
CA PRO A 82 10.23 -11.25 2.75
C PRO A 82 9.44 -11.42 1.45
N ALA A 83 8.13 -11.30 1.58
CA ALA A 83 7.20 -11.25 0.46
C ALA A 83 6.43 -9.91 0.53
N PRO A 84 5.92 -9.40 -0.60
CA PRO A 84 5.98 -9.97 -1.94
C PRO A 84 7.36 -9.81 -2.60
N TYR A 85 7.79 -10.83 -3.34
CA TYR A 85 9.05 -10.79 -4.07
C TYR A 85 8.81 -10.31 -5.51
N LEU A 86 9.40 -9.17 -5.86
CA LEU A 86 9.37 -8.60 -7.20
C LEU A 86 10.80 -8.59 -7.77
N THR A 87 11.03 -9.34 -8.85
CA THR A 87 12.31 -9.28 -9.56
C THR A 87 12.46 -7.89 -10.16
N ASN A 88 13.58 -7.22 -9.88
CA ASN A 88 13.90 -5.97 -10.56
C ASN A 88 14.11 -6.27 -12.06
N GLY A 89 13.38 -5.56 -12.93
CA GLY A 89 13.43 -5.75 -14.38
C GLY A 89 14.82 -5.56 -15.00
N HIS A 90 15.79 -5.02 -14.26
CA HIS A 90 17.19 -4.96 -14.66
C HIS A 90 17.89 -6.35 -14.68
N PHE A 91 17.23 -7.40 -14.18
CA PHE A 91 17.74 -8.77 -14.14
C PHE A 91 16.90 -9.79 -14.94
N LEU A 92 15.95 -9.32 -15.78
CA LEU A 92 15.17 -10.12 -16.72
C LEU A 92 15.58 -9.80 -18.17
#